data_AF-A0A395MYD6-F1
#
_entry.id   AF-A0A395MYD6-F1
#
_cell.length_a   1.000
_cell.length_b   1.000
_cell.length_c   1.000
_cell.angle_alpha   90.00
_cell.angle_beta   90.00
_cell.angle_gamma   90.00
#
_symmetry.space_group_name_H-M   'P 1'
#
loop_
_entity.id
_entity.type
_entity.pdbx_description
1 polymer ?
#
loop_
_entity_poly.entity_id
_entity_poly.type
_entity_poly.pdbx_seq_one_letter_code
_entity_poly.pdbx_strand_id
1 'polypeptide(L)'
;MSAESPPKYIYKIIPSPPEDPFPKELPLSDLDRNDGFVHLSTSSQFADFMKWEGGFPHLYGNFGADHVDSIEKFAREQDQTWGEVMAKSNWLE
;
A
#
# COMPACT_ATOMS: atom_id res chain seq x y z
N MET A 1 20.98 4.43 -17.48
CA MET A 1 19.84 4.31 -16.57
C MET A 1 19.90 2.92 -15.98
N SER A 2 20.36 2.77 -14.73
CA SER A 2 20.33 1.46 -14.05
C SER A 2 18.87 1.08 -13.88
N ALA A 3 18.44 -0.03 -14.48
CA ALA A 3 17.16 -0.62 -14.14
C ALA A 3 17.30 -1.18 -12.72
N GLU A 4 16.82 -0.44 -11.73
CA GLU A 4 16.66 -0.97 -10.38
C GLU A 4 15.82 -2.24 -10.47
N SER A 5 16.21 -3.27 -9.72
CA SER A 5 15.47 -4.54 -9.73
C SER A 5 14.03 -4.27 -9.28
N PRO A 6 13.02 -4.95 -9.85
CA PRO A 6 11.65 -4.73 -9.44
C PRO A 6 11.50 -5.00 -7.93
N PRO A 7 10.70 -4.19 -7.22
CA PRO A 7 10.50 -4.35 -5.79
C PRO A 7 9.88 -5.72 -5.50
N LYS A 8 10.38 -6.39 -4.46
CA LYS A 8 9.93 -7.72 -4.05
C LYS A 8 8.48 -7.72 -3.57
N TYR A 9 8.05 -6.64 -2.92
CA TYR A 9 6.70 -6.46 -2.41
C TYR A 9 6.11 -5.12 -2.88
N ILE A 10 4.79 -5.15 -3.07
CA ILE A 10 3.96 -3.97 -3.31
C ILE A 10 2.87 -3.92 -2.25
N TYR A 11 2.56 -2.72 -1.80
CA TYR A 11 1.72 -2.48 -0.63
C TYR A 11 0.46 -1.72 -1.04
N LYS A 12 -0.66 -2.02 -0.38
CA LYS A 12 -1.91 -1.26 -0.48
C LYS A 12 -2.28 -0.75 0.90
N ILE A 13 -2.45 0.58 1.03
CA ILE A 13 -3.02 1.17 2.24
C ILE A 13 -4.55 1.13 2.12
N ILE A 14 -5.19 0.64 3.18
CA ILE A 14 -6.64 0.67 3.35
C ILE A 14 -6.99 1.40 4.65
N PRO A 15 -8.08 2.19 4.67
CA PRO A 15 -8.44 3.02 5.82
C PRO A 15 -9.02 2.21 7.00
N SER A 16 -9.49 0.99 6.74
CA SER A 16 -10.06 0.09 7.73
C SER A 16 -9.46 -1.31 7.56
N PRO A 17 -9.35 -2.10 8.64
CA PRO A 17 -8.94 -3.49 8.54
C PRO A 17 -9.90 -4.26 7.62
N PRO A 18 -9.38 -5.22 6.84
CA PRO A 18 -10.20 -6.09 6.01
C PRO A 18 -11.03 -7.04 6.88
N GLU A 19 -12.08 -7.64 6.32
CA GLU A 19 -12.85 -8.69 7.01
C GLU A 19 -11.96 -9.92 7.28
N ASP A 20 -12.28 -10.68 8.35
CA ASP A 20 -11.61 -11.93 8.71
C ASP A 20 -12.58 -13.12 8.50
N PRO A 21 -12.26 -14.11 7.65
CA PRO A 21 -11.03 -14.26 6.84
C PRO A 21 -10.94 -13.22 5.71
N PHE A 22 -9.71 -12.91 5.29
CA PHE A 22 -9.46 -11.89 4.27
C PHE A 22 -10.32 -12.12 3.02
N PRO A 23 -11.02 -11.09 2.52
CA PRO A 23 -11.97 -11.27 1.44
C PRO A 23 -11.28 -11.70 0.15
N LYS A 24 -11.96 -12.56 -0.63
CA LYS A 24 -11.47 -12.98 -1.95
C LYS A 24 -11.22 -11.81 -2.88
N GLU A 25 -11.96 -10.72 -2.72
CA GLU A 25 -11.77 -9.47 -3.43
C GLU A 25 -11.97 -8.31 -2.44
N LEU A 26 -11.00 -7.41 -2.38
CA LEU A 26 -11.14 -6.18 -1.62
C LEU A 26 -11.99 -5.18 -2.42
N PRO A 27 -12.94 -4.50 -1.76
CA PRO A 27 -13.68 -3.43 -2.40
C PRO A 27 -12.70 -2.33 -2.82
N LEU A 28 -12.83 -1.87 -4.08
CA LEU A 28 -12.07 -0.75 -4.60
C LEU A 28 -12.39 0.51 -3.79
N SER A 29 -11.35 1.28 -3.46
CA SER A 29 -11.54 2.62 -2.88
C SER A 29 -12.23 3.54 -3.90
N ASP A 30 -12.84 4.62 -3.41
CA ASP A 30 -13.51 5.59 -4.31
C ASP A 30 -12.54 6.17 -5.35
N LEU A 31 -11.29 6.38 -4.95
CA LEU A 31 -10.20 6.81 -5.83
C LEU A 31 -9.88 5.76 -6.91
N ASP A 32 -9.67 4.50 -6.51
CA ASP A 32 -9.37 3.42 -7.46
C ASP A 32 -10.52 3.19 -8.46
N ARG A 33 -11.76 3.37 -8.00
CA ARG A 33 -12.95 3.28 -8.86
C ARG A 33 -13.05 4.43 -9.84
N ASN A 34 -12.73 5.65 -9.40
CA ASN A 34 -12.75 6.83 -10.26
C ASN A 34 -11.69 6.73 -11.36
N ASP A 35 -10.50 6.22 -11.02
CA ASP A 35 -9.36 6.19 -11.94
C ASP A 35 -9.32 4.89 -12.77
N GLY A 36 -10.03 3.84 -12.35
CA GLY A 36 -10.18 2.58 -13.06
C GLY A 36 -9.05 1.57 -12.84
N PHE A 37 -8.19 1.80 -11.84
CA PHE A 37 -7.08 0.92 -11.46
C PHE A 37 -6.81 0.99 -9.94
N VAL A 38 -6.19 -0.04 -9.38
CA VAL A 38 -5.80 -0.05 -7.96
C VAL A 38 -4.44 0.62 -7.78
N HIS A 39 -4.41 1.70 -6.99
CA HIS A 39 -3.18 2.36 -6.57
C HIS A 39 -2.42 1.49 -5.58
N LEU A 40 -1.18 1.15 -5.90
CA LEU A 40 -0.26 0.44 -5.01
C LEU A 40 0.95 1.33 -4.71
N SER A 41 1.74 0.93 -3.72
CA SER A 41 2.95 1.64 -3.30
C SER A 41 4.10 0.66 -3.10
N THR A 42 5.33 1.13 -3.26
CA THR A 42 6.56 0.42 -2.86
C THR A 42 7.00 0.91 -1.49
N SER A 43 7.83 0.14 -0.80
CA SER A 43 8.39 0.51 0.50
C SER A 43 9.16 1.84 0.46
N SER A 44 9.99 2.02 -0.56
CA SER A 44 10.75 3.25 -0.81
C SER A 44 9.86 4.51 -0.89
N GLN A 45 8.64 4.38 -1.39
CA GLN A 45 7.68 5.49 -1.49
C GLN A 45 7.12 5.92 -0.12
N PHE A 46 7.24 5.10 0.92
CA PHE A 46 6.88 5.49 2.28
C PHE A 46 7.97 6.30 2.99
N ALA A 47 9.22 6.21 2.56
CA ALA A 47 10.36 6.87 3.19
C ALA A 47 10.51 8.36 2.83
N ASP A 48 10.12 8.76 1.62
CA ASP A 48 10.49 10.06 1.04
C ASP A 48 9.49 11.21 1.24
N PHE A 49 8.62 11.12 2.25
CA PHE A 49 7.48 12.03 2.46
C PHE A 49 6.41 11.86 1.38
N MET A 50 5.19 11.58 1.82
CA MET A 50 3.98 11.43 1.00
C MET A 50 3.75 12.64 0.07
N LYS A 51 4.40 12.63 -1.10
CA LYS A 51 4.12 13.50 -2.23
C LYS A 51 3.42 12.67 -3.29
N TRP A 52 2.18 13.05 -3.54
CA TRP A 52 1.40 12.55 -4.67
C TRP A 52 2.01 13.11 -5.97
N GLU A 53 2.75 12.28 -6.72
CA GLU A 53 2.98 12.46 -8.16
C GLU A 53 3.67 11.24 -8.81
N GLY A 54 3.08 10.69 -9.89
CA GLY A 54 3.80 10.21 -11.08
C GLY A 54 4.68 8.96 -11.05
N GLY A 55 4.52 8.02 -10.11
CA GLY A 55 5.37 6.81 -10.07
C GLY A 55 4.81 5.60 -9.30
N PHE A 56 3.49 5.52 -9.13
CA PHE A 56 2.86 4.47 -8.34
C PHE A 56 2.62 3.20 -9.16
N PRO A 57 2.89 2.00 -8.62
CA PRO A 57 2.45 0.77 -9.27
C PRO A 57 0.93 0.74 -9.38
N HIS A 58 0.42 0.46 -10.57
CA HIS A 58 -1.00 0.31 -10.84
C HIS A 58 -1.32 -1.15 -11.13
N LEU A 59 -2.26 -1.72 -10.39
CA LEU A 59 -2.80 -3.04 -10.69
C LEU A 59 -4.12 -2.88 -11.45
N TYR A 60 -4.18 -3.53 -12.61
CA TYR A 60 -5.39 -3.62 -13.43
C TYR A 60 -6.10 -4.94 -13.13
N GLY A 61 -7.26 -4.87 -12.47
CA GLY A 61 -8.05 -6.03 -12.07
C GLY A 61 -8.45 -6.00 -10.59
N ASN A 62 -9.05 -7.10 -10.13
CA ASN A 62 -9.45 -7.25 -8.74
C ASN A 62 -8.25 -7.64 -7.87
N PHE A 63 -8.12 -6.97 -6.72
CA PHE A 63 -7.13 -7.29 -5.69
C PHE A 63 -7.83 -8.04 -4.55
N GLY A 64 -7.20 -9.04 -3.96
CA GLY A 64 -7.87 -9.93 -3.01
C GLY A 64 -6.95 -10.95 -2.37
N ALA A 65 -7.49 -11.83 -1.52
CA ALA A 65 -6.73 -12.74 -0.66
C ALA A 65 -5.59 -13.50 -1.35
N ASP A 66 -5.81 -13.95 -2.58
CA ASP A 66 -4.83 -14.72 -3.35
C ASP A 66 -3.56 -13.92 -3.72
N HIS A 67 -3.62 -12.59 -3.58
CA HIS A 67 -2.53 -11.65 -3.90
C HIS A 67 -1.91 -11.01 -2.64
N VAL A 68 -2.34 -11.41 -1.44
CA VAL A 68 -1.87 -10.84 -0.17
C VAL A 68 -0.91 -11.79 0.52
N ASP A 69 0.33 -11.35 0.68
CA ASP A 69 1.35 -12.09 1.44
C ASP A 69 1.15 -11.92 2.95
N SER A 70 0.97 -10.68 3.42
CA SER A 70 0.76 -10.37 4.83
C SER A 70 0.05 -9.02 5.02
N ILE A 71 -0.44 -8.77 6.24
CA ILE A 71 -1.18 -7.56 6.61
C ILE A 71 -0.63 -7.05 7.94
N GLU A 72 -0.24 -5.78 7.96
CA GLU A 72 0.22 -5.11 9.19
C GLU A 72 -0.69 -3.91 9.49
N LYS A 73 -1.10 -3.77 10.75
CA LYS A 73 -1.93 -2.64 11.18
C LYS A 73 -1.04 -1.56 11.77
N PHE A 74 -0.97 -0.43 11.07
CA PHE A 74 -0.34 0.76 11.60
C PHE A 74 -1.35 1.65 12.33
N ALA A 75 -0.95 2.12 13.51
CA ALA A 75 -1.65 3.17 14.25
C ALA A 75 -0.64 4.29 14.55
N ARG A 76 -1.11 5.54 14.47
CA ARG A 76 -0.32 6.72 14.84
C ARG A 76 -1.00 7.46 15.99
N GLU A 77 -0.18 8.04 16.86
CA GLU A 77 -0.67 9.01 17.85
C GLU A 77 -0.89 10.39 17.22
N GLN A 78 -1.60 11.31 17.90
CA GLN A 78 -1.94 12.63 17.36
C GLN A 78 -0.70 13.46 16.94
N ASP A 79 0.41 13.31 17.65
CA ASP A 79 1.65 14.06 17.42
C ASP A 79 2.64 13.33 16.49
N GLN A 80 2.24 12.20 15.90
CA GLN A 80 3.07 11.40 15.01
C GLN A 80 2.68 11.56 13.54
N THR A 81 3.69 11.61 12.67
CA THR A 81 3.51 11.47 11.23
C THR A 81 3.48 9.99 10.83
N TRP A 82 2.82 9.67 9.71
CA TRP A 82 2.85 8.31 9.17
C TRP A 82 4.26 7.85 8.80
N GLY A 83 5.11 8.76 8.32
CA GLY A 83 6.52 8.45 8.01
C GLY A 83 7.27 7.97 9.24
N GLU A 84 7.10 8.61 10.40
CA GLU A 84 7.74 8.19 11.66
C GLU A 84 7.24 6.84 12.17
N VAL A 85 5.95 6.54 11.98
CA VAL A 85 5.37 5.24 12.36
C VAL A 85 5.88 4.13 11.44
N MET A 86 5.87 4.37 10.13
CA MET A 86 6.29 3.40 9.12
C MET A 86 7.79 3.14 9.15
N ALA A 87 8.62 4.17 9.39
CA ALA A 87 10.08 4.03 9.48
C ALA A 87 10.54 3.17 10.67
N LYS A 88 9.69 2.95 11.68
CA LYS A 88 9.99 2.05 12.81
C LYS A 88 9.64 0.59 12.53
N SER A 89 8.98 0.32 11.41
CA SER A 89 8.51 -1.02 11.07
C SER A 89 9.58 -1.83 10.37
N ASN A 90 9.78 -3.07 10.80
CA ASN A 90 10.58 -4.06 10.05
C ASN A 90 9.74 -4.79 8.99
N TRP A 91 8.44 -4.47 8.88
CA TRP A 91 7.54 -5.07 7.90
C TRP A 91 7.64 -4.42 6.51
N LEU A 92 8.07 -3.16 6.45
CA LEU A 92 8.30 -2.43 5.20
C LEU A 92 9.78 -2.62 4.79
N GLU A 93 10.02 -3.57 3.88
CA GLU A 93 11.37 -3.89 3.32
C GLU A 93 11.81 -2.92 2.21
#